data_AF-A0A7W1KQ00-F1
#
_entry.id   AF-A0A7W1KQ00-F1
#
_cell.length_a   1.000
_cell.length_b   1.000
_cell.length_c   1.000
_cell.angle_alpha   90.00
_cell.angle_beta   90.00
_cell.angle_gamma   90.00
#
_symmetry.space_group_name_H-M   'P 1'
#
loop_
_entity.id
_entity.type
_entity.pdbx_description
1 polymer ?
#
loop_
_entity_poly.entity_id
_entity_poly.type
_entity_poly.pdbx_seq_one_letter_code
_entity_poly.pdbx_strand_id
1 'polypeptide(L)'
;MDAQLSAKRGETEAHRRLKRLAVLWAQAQGYSACAMEVSLPQCRYRADVAGYRARGREAGTTVIFECKQVLSDLRRDNCCSSSARERLASVHKRRAVLEKHLRVHYPTLRSGDSLFPEYDSHDFAAIRHHSYGKVVREITALQNRLRGSTKFECLTRYRCANLFFLVLPNELYSEAEIPAGWGALVEADGSLQLCQKPAWHDNTAESRLRFLQRIASAGTRLLNRQLEIDFDLVQAERRRYAPIGV
;
A
#
# COMPACT_ATOMS: atom_id res chain seq x y z
N MET A 1 29.79 -15.60 8.36
CA MET A 1 28.33 -15.50 8.50
C MET A 1 28.08 -14.33 9.41
N ASP A 2 27.58 -13.22 8.86
CA ASP A 2 26.96 -12.06 9.55
C ASP A 2 27.02 -10.83 8.61
N ALA A 3 26.39 -10.97 7.43
CA ALA A 3 26.19 -9.88 6.47
C ALA A 3 24.70 -9.70 6.15
N GLN A 4 23.82 -10.14 7.05
CA GLN A 4 22.39 -9.84 7.02
C GLN A 4 22.12 -9.08 8.30
N LEU A 5 22.05 -7.76 8.23
CA LEU A 5 21.33 -6.84 9.14
C LEU A 5 21.85 -5.41 8.98
N SER A 6 21.65 -4.81 7.80
CA SER A 6 21.52 -3.34 7.67
C SER A 6 21.15 -2.94 6.23
N ALA A 7 20.03 -3.44 5.69
CA ALA A 7 19.44 -2.85 4.50
C ALA A 7 18.64 -1.59 4.91
N LYS A 8 19.34 -0.46 5.07
CA LYS A 8 18.69 0.86 5.10
C LYS A 8 17.89 1.04 3.81
N ARG A 9 16.57 1.29 3.95
CA ARG A 9 15.60 2.04 3.10
C ARG A 9 16.00 2.52 1.69
N GLY A 10 16.73 1.73 0.91
CA GLY A 10 17.01 1.98 -0.49
C GLY A 10 16.17 1.06 -1.36
N GLU A 11 15.67 1.59 -2.47
CA GLU A 11 15.13 0.76 -3.55
C GLU A 11 16.24 -0.21 -4.03
N THR A 12 15.92 -1.49 -4.13
CA THR A 12 16.84 -2.53 -4.60
C THR A 12 16.96 -2.48 -6.13
N GLU A 13 18.08 -2.97 -6.67
CA GLU A 13 18.26 -3.03 -8.13
C GLU A 13 17.21 -3.91 -8.80
N ALA A 14 16.84 -5.01 -8.14
CA ALA A 14 15.80 -5.88 -8.64
C ALA A 14 14.43 -5.15 -8.65
N HIS A 15 14.11 -4.28 -7.67
CA HIS A 15 12.85 -3.54 -7.67
C HIS A 15 12.82 -2.51 -8.81
N ARG A 16 13.95 -1.84 -9.07
CA ARG A 16 14.12 -0.96 -10.25
C ARG A 16 13.91 -1.71 -11.55
N ARG A 17 14.47 -2.91 -11.66
CA ARG A 17 14.29 -3.79 -12.82
C ARG A 17 12.82 -4.10 -13.05
N LEU A 18 12.07 -4.50 -12.03
CA LEU A 18 10.62 -4.76 -12.17
C LEU A 18 9.86 -3.51 -12.63
N LYS A 19 10.15 -2.33 -12.06
CA LYS A 19 9.50 -1.08 -12.50
C LYS A 19 9.83 -0.74 -13.95
N ARG A 20 11.10 -0.90 -14.36
CA ARG A 20 11.51 -0.69 -15.75
C ARG A 20 10.75 -1.62 -16.71
N LEU A 21 10.67 -2.90 -16.36
CA LEU A 21 9.91 -3.88 -17.15
C LEU A 21 8.42 -3.55 -17.20
N ALA A 22 7.83 -3.08 -16.10
CA ALA A 22 6.44 -2.66 -16.05
C ALA A 22 6.16 -1.46 -16.96
N VAL A 23 7.04 -0.46 -16.98
CA VAL A 23 6.95 0.67 -17.92
C VAL A 23 7.02 0.19 -19.36
N LEU A 24 8.00 -0.66 -19.69
CA LEU A 24 8.17 -1.19 -21.04
C LEU A 24 6.94 -1.98 -21.50
N TRP A 25 6.43 -2.86 -20.64
CA TRP A 25 5.22 -3.64 -20.93
C TRP A 25 4.01 -2.73 -21.12
N ALA A 26 3.82 -1.72 -20.25
CA ALA A 26 2.73 -0.76 -20.39
C ALA A 26 2.80 -0.01 -21.73
N GLN A 27 3.97 0.49 -22.12
CA GLN A 27 4.13 1.17 -23.41
C GLN A 27 3.82 0.24 -24.58
N ALA A 28 4.28 -1.02 -24.54
CA ALA A 28 3.96 -2.02 -25.54
C ALA A 28 2.44 -2.32 -25.65
N GLN A 29 1.68 -2.15 -24.55
CA GLN A 29 0.22 -2.27 -24.53
C GLN A 29 -0.54 -0.97 -24.88
N GLY A 30 0.19 0.04 -25.38
CA GLY A 30 -0.37 1.30 -25.85
C GLY A 30 -0.61 2.35 -24.76
N TYR A 31 -0.06 2.18 -23.55
CA TYR A 31 -0.09 3.24 -22.54
C TYR A 31 0.93 4.33 -22.90
N SER A 32 0.41 5.43 -23.47
CA SER A 32 1.21 6.52 -24.03
C SER A 32 1.88 7.42 -22.99
N ALA A 33 1.36 7.46 -21.76
CA ALA A 33 1.99 8.17 -20.65
C ALA A 33 2.22 7.21 -19.49
N CYS A 34 3.48 7.01 -19.11
CA CYS A 34 3.86 6.17 -17.98
C CYS A 34 4.80 6.94 -17.05
N ALA A 35 4.70 6.70 -15.75
CA ALA A 35 5.62 7.27 -14.77
C ALA A 35 5.78 6.34 -13.56
N MET A 36 6.91 6.50 -12.86
CA MET A 36 7.22 5.78 -11.63
C MET A 36 6.94 6.66 -10.41
N GLU A 37 6.68 6.04 -9.26
CA GLU A 37 6.46 6.72 -7.96
C GLU A 37 5.31 7.75 -7.98
N VAL A 38 4.19 7.35 -8.59
CA VAL A 38 3.06 8.25 -8.86
C VAL A 38 2.15 8.33 -7.64
N SER A 39 1.98 9.54 -7.08
CA SER A 39 0.99 9.79 -6.03
C SER A 39 -0.44 9.64 -6.54
N LEU A 40 -1.29 8.99 -5.75
CA LEU A 40 -2.67 8.72 -6.15
C LEU A 40 -3.63 9.83 -5.72
N PRO A 41 -4.67 10.13 -6.51
CA PRO A 41 -5.57 11.25 -6.19
C PRO A 41 -6.48 11.01 -4.98
N GLN A 42 -6.90 9.76 -4.75
CA GLN A 42 -7.94 9.41 -3.78
C GLN A 42 -7.38 8.77 -2.49
N CYS A 43 -6.07 8.54 -2.39
CA CYS A 43 -5.46 7.96 -1.19
C CYS A 43 -4.02 8.43 -1.00
N ARG A 44 -3.47 8.19 0.20
CA ARG A 44 -2.10 8.57 0.58
C ARG A 44 -0.99 7.79 -0.13
N TYR A 45 -1.34 6.73 -0.86
CA TYR A 45 -0.38 5.81 -1.43
C TYR A 45 0.24 6.36 -2.72
N ARG A 46 1.40 5.79 -3.06
CA ARG A 46 2.04 5.94 -4.37
C ARG A 46 2.02 4.60 -5.08
N ALA A 47 1.76 4.65 -6.38
CA ALA A 47 1.96 3.52 -7.29
C ALA A 47 3.43 3.46 -7.68
N ASP A 48 3.99 2.25 -7.69
CA ASP A 48 5.35 2.01 -8.16
C ASP A 48 5.49 2.43 -9.63
N VAL A 49 4.53 2.00 -10.47
CA VAL A 49 4.37 2.47 -11.85
C VAL A 49 2.89 2.73 -12.13
N ALA A 50 2.60 3.76 -12.91
CA ALA A 50 1.27 4.02 -13.42
C ALA A 50 1.32 4.36 -14.91
N GLY A 51 0.24 4.02 -15.61
CA GLY A 51 0.09 4.25 -17.04
C GLY A 51 -1.26 4.87 -17.38
N TYR A 52 -1.28 5.67 -18.45
CA TYR A 52 -2.47 6.20 -19.07
C TYR A 52 -2.44 5.94 -20.58
N ARG A 53 -3.54 5.43 -21.11
CA ARG A 53 -3.76 5.19 -22.54
C ARG A 53 -4.91 6.08 -23.01
N ALA A 54 -4.61 7.03 -23.88
CA ALA A 54 -5.63 7.91 -24.45
C ALA A 54 -6.68 7.14 -25.27
N ARG A 55 -7.91 7.64 -25.29
CA ARG A 55 -9.00 7.08 -26.12
C ARG A 55 -9.69 8.21 -26.89
N GLY A 56 -9.09 8.63 -28.00
CA GLY A 56 -9.62 9.69 -28.84
C GLY A 56 -9.90 10.97 -28.02
N ARG A 57 -11.13 11.47 -28.10
CA ARG A 57 -11.59 12.67 -27.37
C ARG A 57 -12.09 12.39 -25.95
N GLU A 58 -12.21 11.13 -25.56
CA GLU A 58 -12.70 10.75 -24.23
C GLU A 58 -11.55 10.54 -23.25
N ALA A 59 -11.87 10.59 -21.95
CA ALA A 59 -10.95 10.15 -20.91
C ALA A 59 -10.54 8.68 -21.17
N GLY A 60 -9.23 8.46 -21.19
CA GLY A 60 -8.59 7.20 -21.54
C GLY A 60 -8.68 6.12 -20.48
N THR A 61 -7.86 5.08 -20.59
CA THR A 61 -7.73 4.03 -19.57
C THR A 61 -6.54 4.29 -18.67
N THR A 62 -6.70 4.06 -17.37
CA THR A 62 -5.64 4.18 -16.36
C THR A 62 -5.25 2.83 -15.81
N VAL A 63 -3.96 2.64 -15.50
CA VAL A 63 -3.43 1.39 -14.92
C VAL A 63 -2.45 1.70 -13.79
N ILE A 64 -2.44 0.85 -12.76
CA ILE A 64 -1.45 0.83 -11.69
C ILE A 64 -0.72 -0.51 -11.69
N PHE A 65 0.59 -0.45 -11.54
CA PHE A 65 1.45 -1.61 -11.31
C PHE A 65 2.14 -1.46 -9.95
N GLU A 66 2.10 -2.52 -9.16
CA GLU A 66 2.78 -2.64 -7.87
C GLU A 66 3.84 -3.74 -7.98
N CYS A 67 5.11 -3.38 -7.81
CA CYS A 67 6.23 -4.29 -7.99
C CYS A 67 6.62 -4.87 -6.62
N LYS A 68 6.57 -6.19 -6.46
CA LYS A 68 6.94 -6.86 -5.20
C LYS A 68 8.00 -7.91 -5.42
N GLN A 69 8.94 -7.97 -4.48
CA GLN A 69 10.11 -8.87 -4.54
C GLN A 69 10.14 -9.88 -3.39
N VAL A 70 9.44 -9.58 -2.31
CA VAL A 70 9.45 -10.38 -1.09
C VAL A 70 8.02 -10.66 -0.67
N LEU A 71 7.74 -11.92 -0.35
CA LEU A 71 6.40 -12.39 0.05
C LEU A 71 5.86 -11.66 1.28
N SER A 72 6.74 -11.31 2.23
CA SER A 72 6.34 -10.55 3.43
C SER A 72 5.79 -9.16 3.08
N ASP A 73 6.36 -8.50 2.08
CA ASP A 73 5.88 -7.18 1.64
C ASP A 73 4.60 -7.30 0.81
N LEU A 74 4.51 -8.32 -0.04
CA LEU A 74 3.28 -8.64 -0.77
C LEU A 74 2.10 -8.89 0.19
N ARG A 75 2.28 -9.80 1.15
CA ARG A 75 1.26 -10.13 2.16
C ARG A 75 0.95 -8.95 3.08
N ARG A 76 1.94 -8.10 3.37
CA ARG A 76 1.70 -6.85 4.10
C ARG A 76 0.78 -5.93 3.31
N ASP A 77 0.88 -5.84 1.99
CA ASP A 77 0.01 -4.93 1.22
C ASP A 77 -1.35 -5.56 0.85
N ASN A 78 -1.45 -6.90 0.90
CA ASN A 78 -2.64 -7.70 0.58
C ASN A 78 -3.54 -8.03 1.80
N CYS A 79 -3.43 -7.31 2.93
CA CYS A 79 -4.27 -7.64 4.07
C CYS A 79 -5.73 -7.22 3.80
N CYS A 80 -6.62 -8.21 3.81
CA CYS A 80 -8.06 -8.01 3.72
C CYS A 80 -8.62 -7.40 5.01
N SER A 81 -9.17 -6.19 4.94
CA SER A 81 -9.63 -5.46 6.12
C SER A 81 -10.90 -6.03 6.75
N SER A 82 -11.78 -6.70 6.00
CA SER A 82 -13.00 -7.32 6.56
C SER A 82 -12.66 -8.55 7.42
N SER A 83 -11.97 -9.53 6.86
CA SER A 83 -11.54 -10.73 7.60
C SER A 83 -10.66 -10.41 8.80
N ALA A 84 -9.75 -9.43 8.67
CA ALA A 84 -8.94 -8.96 9.79
C ALA A 84 -9.78 -8.26 10.87
N ARG A 85 -10.82 -7.50 10.51
CA ARG A 85 -11.77 -6.89 11.48
C ARG A 85 -12.63 -7.95 12.17
N GLU A 86 -13.14 -8.94 11.45
CA GLU A 86 -13.90 -10.06 12.03
C GLU A 86 -13.05 -10.86 13.01
N ARG A 87 -11.82 -11.18 12.62
CA ARG A 87 -10.87 -11.85 13.50
C ARG A 87 -10.56 -10.99 14.73
N LEU A 88 -10.34 -9.69 14.54
CA LEU A 88 -10.12 -8.76 15.65
C LEU A 88 -11.31 -8.75 16.63
N ALA A 89 -12.54 -8.71 16.12
CA ALA A 89 -13.75 -8.78 16.94
C ALA A 89 -13.85 -10.10 17.73
N SER A 90 -13.55 -11.23 17.08
CA SER A 90 -13.49 -12.55 17.74
C SER A 90 -12.44 -12.60 18.86
N VAL A 91 -11.25 -12.03 18.62
CA VAL A 91 -10.16 -12.00 19.60
C VAL A 91 -10.49 -11.05 20.76
N HIS A 92 -11.18 -9.92 20.52
CA HIS A 92 -11.71 -9.06 21.58
C HIS A 92 -12.75 -9.77 22.45
N LYS A 93 -13.67 -10.55 21.86
CA LYS A 93 -14.61 -11.39 22.62
C LYS A 93 -13.86 -12.39 23.51
N ARG A 94 -12.84 -13.06 22.96
CA ARG A 94 -11.99 -14.00 23.72
C ARG A 94 -11.27 -13.30 24.87
N ARG A 95 -10.76 -12.08 24.66
CA ARG A 95 -10.14 -11.27 25.71
C ARG A 95 -11.11 -11.02 26.86
N ALA A 96 -12.34 -10.57 26.56
CA ALA A 96 -13.35 -10.29 27.58
C ALA A 96 -13.70 -11.53 28.42
N VAL A 97 -13.82 -12.71 27.79
CA VAL A 97 -14.05 -13.98 28.51
C VAL A 97 -12.89 -14.32 29.45
N LEU A 98 -11.64 -14.19 28.96
CA LEU A 98 -10.47 -14.43 29.80
C LEU A 98 -10.39 -13.45 30.97
N GLU A 99 -10.64 -12.16 30.73
CA GLU A 99 -10.65 -11.15 31.79
C GLU A 99 -11.72 -11.48 32.84
N LYS A 100 -12.93 -11.89 32.43
CA LYS A 100 -13.99 -12.32 33.37
C LYS A 100 -13.51 -13.45 34.28
N HIS A 101 -12.83 -14.46 33.75
CA HIS A 101 -12.31 -15.56 34.57
C HIS A 101 -11.13 -15.13 35.44
N LEU A 102 -10.21 -14.32 34.91
CA LEU A 102 -9.06 -13.83 35.66
C LEU A 102 -9.47 -12.95 36.84
N ARG A 103 -10.54 -12.17 36.74
CA ARG A 103 -11.10 -11.39 37.86
C ARG A 103 -11.53 -12.26 39.03
N VAL A 104 -12.06 -13.46 38.76
CA VAL A 104 -12.48 -14.40 39.80
C VAL A 104 -11.27 -15.02 40.50
N HIS A 105 -10.24 -15.39 39.74
CA HIS A 105 -9.05 -16.04 40.29
C HIS A 105 -8.03 -15.08 40.91
N TYR A 106 -8.01 -13.82 40.46
CA TYR A 106 -7.04 -12.81 40.89
C TYR A 106 -7.74 -11.48 41.25
N PRO A 107 -8.57 -11.47 42.31
CA PRO A 107 -9.28 -10.26 42.74
C PRO A 107 -8.34 -9.14 43.20
N THR A 108 -7.10 -9.48 43.58
CA THR A 108 -6.07 -8.54 44.04
C THR A 108 -5.47 -7.68 42.93
N LEU A 109 -5.79 -7.95 41.66
CA LEU A 109 -5.29 -7.15 40.52
C LEU A 109 -6.07 -5.86 40.29
N ARG A 110 -7.08 -5.60 41.12
CA ARG A 110 -7.96 -4.46 41.02
C ARG A 110 -7.24 -3.18 41.45
N SER A 111 -7.29 -2.15 40.60
CA SER A 111 -6.50 -0.93 40.77
C SER A 111 -7.13 0.11 41.70
N GLY A 112 -8.45 0.05 41.93
CA GLY A 112 -9.18 1.02 42.76
C GLY A 112 -9.16 2.45 42.20
N ASP A 113 -9.06 2.57 40.87
CA ASP A 113 -8.87 3.82 40.13
C ASP A 113 -10.18 4.48 39.71
N SER A 114 -11.33 3.88 40.02
CA SER A 114 -12.66 4.41 39.71
C SER A 114 -13.45 4.78 40.97
N LEU A 115 -14.33 5.78 40.84
CA LEU A 115 -15.30 6.15 41.87
C LEU A 115 -16.34 5.05 42.12
N PHE A 116 -16.58 4.18 41.15
CA PHE A 116 -17.51 3.06 41.28
C PHE A 116 -16.78 1.72 41.12
N PRO A 117 -16.93 0.82 42.11
CA PRO A 117 -16.35 -0.52 42.13
C PRO A 117 -16.43 -1.34 40.83
N GLU A 118 -17.55 -1.24 40.14
CA GLU A 118 -17.86 -1.98 38.91
C GLU A 118 -17.06 -1.50 37.68
N TYR A 119 -16.48 -0.30 37.74
CA TYR A 119 -15.65 0.28 36.68
C TYR A 119 -14.14 0.24 36.99
N ASP A 120 -13.74 -0.34 38.13
CA ASP A 120 -12.31 -0.46 38.46
C ASP A 120 -11.54 -1.25 37.41
N SER A 121 -10.38 -0.72 37.04
CA SER A 121 -9.46 -1.40 36.15
C SER A 121 -8.78 -2.57 36.86
N HIS A 122 -8.23 -3.50 36.07
CA HIS A 122 -7.51 -4.65 36.58
C HIS A 122 -6.19 -4.78 35.83
N ASP A 123 -5.07 -4.83 36.57
CA ASP A 123 -3.74 -5.00 35.98
C ASP A 123 -3.42 -6.49 35.74
N PHE A 124 -3.93 -7.02 34.62
CA PHE A 124 -3.60 -8.38 34.18
C PHE A 124 -2.16 -8.53 33.67
N ALA A 125 -1.41 -7.44 33.49
CA ALA A 125 -0.01 -7.55 33.04
C ALA A 125 0.89 -8.06 34.17
N ALA A 126 0.55 -7.75 35.43
CA ALA A 126 1.30 -8.17 36.62
C ALA A 126 1.47 -9.69 36.74
N ILE A 127 0.48 -10.48 36.31
CA ILE A 127 0.48 -11.96 36.47
C ILE A 127 1.15 -12.74 35.34
N ARG A 128 1.65 -12.07 34.29
CA ARG A 128 2.28 -12.70 33.11
C ARG A 128 1.51 -13.92 32.54
N HIS A 129 0.18 -13.89 32.60
CA HIS A 129 -0.66 -15.02 32.22
C HIS A 129 -0.53 -15.34 30.71
N HIS A 130 -0.02 -16.53 30.37
CA HIS A 130 0.40 -16.89 29.00
C HIS A 130 -0.71 -16.71 27.97
N SER A 131 -1.90 -17.27 28.23
CA SER A 131 -3.03 -17.21 27.30
C SER A 131 -3.55 -15.79 27.10
N TYR A 132 -3.51 -14.96 28.15
CA TYR A 132 -3.90 -13.55 28.07
C TYR A 132 -2.86 -12.75 27.27
N GLY A 133 -1.57 -12.94 27.56
CA GLY A 133 -0.49 -12.32 26.82
C GLY A 133 -0.46 -12.70 25.34
N LYS A 134 -0.88 -13.92 24.97
CA LYS A 134 -1.05 -14.34 23.57
C LYS A 134 -2.18 -13.56 22.88
N VAL A 135 -3.32 -13.40 23.56
CA VAL A 135 -4.48 -12.66 23.04
C VAL A 135 -4.16 -11.17 22.86
N VAL A 136 -3.49 -10.54 23.83
CA VAL A 136 -3.07 -9.13 23.72
C VAL A 136 -2.11 -8.93 22.54
N ARG A 137 -1.11 -9.80 22.37
CA ARG A 137 -0.20 -9.76 21.22
C ARG A 137 -0.93 -9.94 19.88
N GLU A 138 -1.90 -10.84 19.82
CA GLU A 138 -2.73 -11.05 18.61
C GLU A 138 -3.56 -9.80 18.29
N ILE A 139 -4.17 -9.14 19.28
CA ILE A 139 -4.89 -7.86 19.11
C ILE A 139 -3.95 -6.79 18.56
N THR A 140 -2.78 -6.59 19.17
CA THR A 140 -1.81 -5.59 18.71
C THR A 140 -1.34 -5.87 17.29
N ALA A 141 -1.06 -7.13 16.95
CA ALA A 141 -0.66 -7.51 15.59
C ALA A 141 -1.77 -7.24 14.56
N LEU A 142 -3.02 -7.60 14.87
CA LEU A 142 -4.18 -7.35 13.99
C LEU A 142 -4.47 -5.85 13.83
N GLN A 143 -4.38 -5.07 14.91
CA GLN A 143 -4.56 -3.62 14.86
C GLN A 143 -3.44 -2.95 14.03
N ASN A 144 -2.20 -3.38 14.19
CA ASN A 144 -1.07 -2.88 13.39
C ASN A 144 -1.23 -3.24 11.91
N ARG A 145 -1.68 -4.46 11.60
CA ARG A 145 -2.04 -4.87 10.23
C ARG A 145 -3.14 -3.98 9.66
N LEU A 146 -4.25 -3.79 10.37
CA LEU A 146 -5.35 -2.94 9.89
C LEU A 146 -4.94 -1.47 9.68
N ARG A 147 -3.98 -0.95 10.46
CA ARG A 147 -3.47 0.43 10.33
C ARG A 147 -2.49 0.62 9.15
N GLY A 148 -1.84 -0.43 8.68
CA GLY A 148 -0.71 -0.34 7.74
C GLY A 148 -0.75 -1.24 6.51
N SER A 149 -1.69 -2.18 6.39
CA SER A 149 -1.57 -3.34 5.49
C SER A 149 -2.68 -3.49 4.44
N THR A 150 -3.42 -2.44 4.12
CA THR A 150 -4.61 -2.51 3.25
C THR A 150 -4.41 -1.83 1.90
N LYS A 151 -3.16 -1.70 1.43
CA LYS A 151 -2.85 -0.91 0.22
C LYS A 151 -3.67 -1.41 -0.97
N PHE A 152 -3.59 -2.69 -1.34
CA PHE A 152 -4.26 -3.19 -2.54
C PHE A 152 -5.79 -3.06 -2.45
N GLU A 153 -6.37 -3.40 -1.30
CA GLU A 153 -7.80 -3.22 -1.05
C GLU A 153 -8.21 -1.74 -1.16
N CYS A 154 -7.40 -0.83 -0.62
CA CYS A 154 -7.63 0.61 -0.68
C CYS A 154 -7.62 1.13 -2.12
N LEU A 155 -6.65 0.70 -2.94
CA LEU A 155 -6.55 1.07 -4.35
C LEU A 155 -7.78 0.64 -5.15
N THR A 156 -8.22 -0.60 -4.95
CA THR A 156 -9.41 -1.15 -5.60
C THR A 156 -10.69 -0.47 -5.10
N ARG A 157 -10.84 -0.32 -3.79
CA ARG A 157 -12.03 0.29 -3.16
C ARG A 157 -12.24 1.73 -3.60
N TYR A 158 -11.17 2.52 -3.67
CA TYR A 158 -11.24 3.92 -4.13
C TYR A 158 -11.15 4.07 -5.65
N ARG A 159 -11.10 2.96 -6.41
CA ARG A 159 -11.09 2.96 -7.88
C ARG A 159 -10.00 3.87 -8.46
N CYS A 160 -8.80 3.80 -7.87
CA CYS A 160 -7.68 4.68 -8.22
C CYS A 160 -7.21 4.55 -9.67
N ALA A 161 -7.49 3.42 -10.33
CA ALA A 161 -7.26 3.17 -11.74
C ALA A 161 -8.33 2.23 -12.30
N ASN A 162 -8.35 2.04 -13.62
CA ASN A 162 -9.24 1.06 -14.25
C ASN A 162 -8.74 -0.37 -14.09
N LEU A 163 -7.42 -0.55 -14.12
CA LEU A 163 -6.76 -1.85 -14.04
C LEU A 163 -5.63 -1.81 -13.01
N PHE A 164 -5.42 -2.93 -12.33
CA PHE A 164 -4.38 -3.08 -11.30
C PHE A 164 -3.60 -4.36 -11.55
N PHE A 165 -2.27 -4.26 -11.48
CA PHE A 165 -1.37 -5.39 -11.68
C PHE A 165 -0.35 -5.50 -10.55
N LEU A 166 -0.10 -6.73 -10.11
CA LEU A 166 1.13 -7.07 -9.41
C LEU A 166 2.20 -7.44 -10.43
N VAL A 167 3.41 -6.93 -10.23
CA VAL A 167 4.60 -7.27 -11.01
C VAL A 167 5.56 -8.02 -10.10
N LEU A 168 5.81 -9.28 -10.41
CA LEU A 168 6.48 -10.23 -9.52
C LEU A 168 7.61 -10.95 -10.27
N PRO A 169 8.69 -11.33 -9.58
CA PRO A 169 9.61 -12.34 -10.10
C PRO A 169 8.90 -13.71 -10.15
N ASN A 170 9.35 -14.59 -11.05
CA ASN A 170 8.74 -15.91 -11.27
C ASN A 170 8.63 -16.75 -9.99
N GLU A 171 9.64 -16.69 -9.13
CA GLU A 171 9.73 -17.48 -7.90
C GLU A 171 8.73 -17.01 -6.82
N LEU A 172 8.19 -15.80 -6.95
CA LEU A 172 7.22 -15.22 -6.01
C LEU A 172 5.77 -15.41 -6.45
N TYR A 173 5.54 -15.79 -7.71
CA TYR A 173 4.19 -15.92 -8.23
C TYR A 173 3.45 -17.11 -7.61
N SER A 174 2.30 -16.81 -7.02
CA SER A 174 1.31 -17.79 -6.62
C SER A 174 -0.07 -17.15 -6.81
N GLU A 175 -0.95 -17.83 -7.53
CA GLU A 175 -2.31 -17.34 -7.80
C GLU A 175 -3.06 -16.98 -6.51
N ALA A 176 -2.88 -17.78 -5.45
CA ALA A 176 -3.50 -17.58 -4.15
C ALA A 176 -3.03 -16.29 -3.42
N GLU A 177 -1.89 -15.73 -3.81
CA GLU A 177 -1.34 -14.50 -3.22
C GLU A 177 -1.78 -13.24 -4.00
N ILE A 178 -2.43 -13.40 -5.16
CA ILE A 178 -2.91 -12.27 -5.97
C ILE A 178 -4.23 -11.75 -5.39
N PRO A 179 -4.34 -10.44 -5.11
CA PRO A 179 -5.58 -9.86 -4.61
C PRO A 179 -6.73 -10.05 -5.61
N ALA A 180 -7.94 -10.24 -5.11
CA ALA A 180 -9.13 -10.37 -5.95
C ALA A 180 -9.27 -9.16 -6.90
N GLY A 181 -9.49 -9.43 -8.19
CA GLY A 181 -9.62 -8.41 -9.23
C GLY A 181 -8.30 -7.84 -9.77
N TRP A 182 -7.15 -8.21 -9.18
CA TRP A 182 -5.85 -7.82 -9.70
C TRP A 182 -5.35 -8.78 -10.77
N GLY A 183 -4.58 -8.26 -11.71
CA GLY A 183 -3.79 -9.04 -12.64
C GLY A 183 -2.40 -9.35 -12.09
N ALA A 184 -1.73 -10.33 -12.67
CA ALA A 184 -0.36 -10.69 -12.34
C ALA A 184 0.50 -10.70 -13.59
N LEU A 185 1.59 -9.92 -13.54
CA LEU A 185 2.66 -9.90 -14.51
C LEU A 185 3.89 -10.51 -13.88
N VAL A 186 4.43 -11.54 -14.51
CA VAL A 186 5.57 -12.30 -13.99
C VAL A 186 6.78 -12.05 -14.86
N GLU A 187 7.89 -11.70 -14.23
CA GLU A 187 9.18 -11.59 -14.90
C GLU A 187 9.68 -12.97 -15.33
N ALA A 188 9.84 -13.16 -16.63
CA ALA A 188 10.47 -14.33 -17.23
C ALA A 188 11.32 -13.88 -18.44
N ASP A 189 12.56 -14.37 -18.49
CA ASP A 189 13.50 -14.13 -19.60
C ASP A 189 13.69 -12.65 -19.96
N GLY A 190 13.70 -11.76 -18.96
CA GLY A 190 13.86 -10.32 -19.18
C GLY A 190 12.62 -9.60 -19.72
N SER A 191 11.46 -10.26 -19.73
CA SER A 191 10.18 -9.69 -20.14
C SER A 191 9.10 -9.92 -19.07
N LEU A 192 7.95 -9.25 -19.19
CA LEU A 192 6.78 -9.53 -18.35
C LEU A 192 5.77 -10.37 -19.13
N GLN A 193 5.38 -11.50 -18.54
CA GLN A 193 4.32 -12.37 -19.04
C GLN A 193 3.04 -12.17 -18.23
N LEU A 194 1.90 -12.14 -18.90
CA LEU A 194 0.59 -12.02 -18.25
C LEU A 194 0.11 -13.39 -17.76
N CYS A 195 0.24 -13.65 -16.47
CA CYS A 195 -0.19 -14.91 -15.85
C CYS A 195 -1.63 -14.87 -15.34
N GLN A 196 -2.13 -13.69 -14.96
CA GLN A 196 -3.51 -13.51 -14.52
C GLN A 196 -4.09 -12.19 -15.06
N LYS A 197 -5.29 -12.26 -15.65
CA LYS A 197 -5.98 -11.06 -16.17
C LYS A 197 -6.60 -10.25 -15.02
N PRO A 198 -6.46 -8.91 -15.02
CA PRO A 198 -7.14 -8.05 -14.06
C PRO A 198 -8.64 -7.93 -14.36
N ALA A 199 -9.42 -7.58 -13.35
CA ALA A 199 -10.78 -7.11 -13.52
C ALA A 199 -10.79 -5.61 -13.89
N TRP A 200 -11.82 -5.21 -14.65
CA TRP A 200 -12.07 -3.81 -14.94
C TRP A 200 -12.75 -3.11 -13.78
N HIS A 201 -12.27 -1.92 -13.43
CA HIS A 201 -12.89 -1.04 -12.44
C HIS A 201 -13.31 0.29 -13.09
N ASP A 202 -14.60 0.60 -13.02
CA ASP A 202 -15.09 1.90 -13.50
C ASP A 202 -14.63 3.04 -12.58
N ASN A 203 -14.27 4.16 -13.20
CA ASN A 203 -13.94 5.41 -12.53
C ASN A 203 -14.39 6.62 -13.37
N THR A 204 -14.61 7.75 -12.71
CA THR A 204 -15.09 8.95 -13.39
C THR A 204 -14.04 9.49 -14.36
N ALA A 205 -14.47 10.14 -15.45
CA ALA A 205 -13.56 10.81 -16.38
C ALA A 205 -12.64 11.82 -15.67
N GLU A 206 -13.20 12.59 -14.72
CA GLU A 206 -12.44 13.53 -13.90
C GLU A 206 -11.34 12.83 -13.09
N SER A 207 -11.65 11.70 -12.46
CA SER A 207 -10.65 10.92 -11.69
C SER A 207 -9.50 10.45 -12.58
N ARG A 208 -9.80 10.01 -13.80
CA ARG A 208 -8.81 9.55 -14.78
C ARG A 208 -7.91 10.69 -15.26
N LEU A 209 -8.47 11.86 -15.54
CA LEU A 209 -7.70 13.04 -15.95
C LEU A 209 -6.83 13.57 -14.81
N ARG A 210 -7.36 13.59 -13.57
CA ARG A 210 -6.58 13.94 -12.38
C ARG A 210 -5.43 12.96 -12.18
N PHE A 211 -5.64 11.67 -12.43
CA PHE A 211 -4.57 10.68 -12.33
C PHE A 211 -3.53 10.84 -13.45
N LEU A 212 -3.95 11.13 -14.69
CA LEU A 212 -3.04 11.51 -15.78
C LEU A 212 -2.18 12.73 -15.40
N GLN A 213 -2.76 13.76 -14.79
CA GLN A 213 -2.00 14.92 -14.31
C GLN A 213 -0.93 14.51 -13.29
N ARG A 214 -1.23 13.57 -12.38
CA ARG A 214 -0.26 13.02 -11.42
C ARG A 214 0.84 12.22 -12.10
N ILE A 215 0.51 11.43 -13.12
CA ILE A 215 1.47 10.69 -13.96
C ILE A 215 2.41 11.67 -14.67
N ALA A 216 1.85 12.68 -15.36
CA ALA A 216 2.62 13.71 -16.04
C ALA A 216 3.54 14.46 -15.08
N SER A 217 3.01 14.89 -13.92
CA SER A 217 3.81 15.56 -12.89
C SER A 217 4.96 14.68 -12.36
N ALA A 218 4.75 13.37 -12.26
CA ALA A 218 5.81 12.43 -11.86
C ALA A 218 6.87 12.26 -12.94
N GLY A 219 6.46 12.15 -14.20
CA GLY A 219 7.36 12.17 -15.36
C GLY A 219 8.19 13.46 -15.42
N THR A 220 7.57 14.63 -15.24
CA THR A 220 8.28 15.92 -15.19
C THR A 220 9.30 15.98 -14.06
N ARG A 221 8.98 15.47 -12.85
CA ARG A 221 9.97 15.40 -11.76
C ARG A 221 11.18 14.53 -12.11
N LEU A 222 10.98 13.44 -12.86
CA LEU A 222 12.09 12.62 -13.33
C LEU A 222 12.93 13.37 -14.37
N LEU A 223 12.28 14.00 -15.35
CA LEU A 223 12.94 14.82 -16.36
C LEU A 223 13.75 15.96 -15.73
N ASN A 224 13.15 16.67 -14.76
CA ASN A 224 13.83 17.72 -14.01
C ASN A 224 15.11 17.21 -13.33
N ARG A 225 15.07 16.03 -12.70
CA ARG A 225 16.28 15.43 -12.11
C ARG A 225 17.35 15.11 -13.16
N GLN A 226 16.95 14.65 -14.35
CA GLN A 226 17.88 14.35 -15.45
C GLN A 226 18.50 15.62 -16.06
N LEU A 227 17.73 16.71 -16.08
CA LEU A 227 18.16 18.02 -16.58
C LEU A 227 18.72 18.93 -15.48
N GLU A 228 18.89 18.43 -14.26
CA GLU A 228 19.37 19.19 -13.09
C GLU A 228 18.53 20.45 -12.78
N ILE A 229 17.24 20.41 -13.12
CA ILE A 229 16.27 21.47 -12.82
C ILE A 229 15.74 21.28 -11.39
N ASP A 230 16.19 22.13 -10.47
CA ASP A 230 15.71 22.14 -9.09
C ASP A 230 14.65 23.22 -8.84
N PHE A 231 14.16 23.27 -7.59
CA PHE A 231 13.15 24.22 -7.17
C PHE A 231 13.65 25.67 -7.17
N ASP A 232 14.92 25.88 -6.82
CA ASP A 232 15.51 27.21 -6.69
C ASP A 232 15.68 27.86 -8.07
N LEU A 233 16.09 27.09 -9.07
CA LEU A 233 16.13 27.52 -10.47
C LEU A 233 14.75 27.93 -10.98
N VAL A 234 13.71 27.12 -10.73
CA VAL A 234 12.34 27.43 -11.14
C VAL A 234 11.82 28.69 -10.44
N GLN A 235 12.13 28.88 -9.15
CA GLN A 235 11.71 30.06 -8.40
C GLN A 235 12.47 31.33 -8.82
N ALA A 236 13.77 31.22 -9.13
CA ALA A 236 14.55 32.31 -9.68
C ALA A 236 13.95 32.78 -11.01
N GLU A 237 13.60 31.84 -11.89
CA GLU A 237 12.98 32.16 -13.18
C GLU A 237 11.60 32.81 -13.00
N ARG A 238 10.76 32.30 -12.09
CA ARG A 238 9.47 32.92 -11.77
C ARG A 238 9.61 34.35 -11.26
N ARG A 239 10.63 34.65 -10.45
CA ARG A 239 10.88 36.00 -9.94
C ARG A 239 11.24 36.99 -11.05
N ARG A 240 11.88 36.54 -12.14
CA ARG A 240 12.18 37.38 -13.32
C ARG A 240 10.93 37.84 -14.06
N TYR A 241 9.87 37.03 -14.00
CA TYR A 241 8.57 37.33 -14.62
C TYR A 241 7.50 37.78 -13.62
N ALA A 242 7.86 37.95 -12.34
CA ALA A 242 6.95 38.57 -11.39
C ALA A 242 6.73 40.02 -11.83
N PRO A 243 5.47 40.47 -11.99
CA PRO A 243 5.21 41.83 -12.42
C PRO A 243 5.90 42.79 -11.43
N ILE A 244 6.77 43.66 -11.95
CA ILE A 244 7.28 44.81 -11.21
C ILE A 244 6.03 45.61 -10.82
N GLY A 245 5.83 45.81 -9.52
CA GLY A 245 4.58 46.31 -8.96
C GLY A 245 4.01 47.51 -9.72
N VAL A 246 2.71 47.43 -10.01
CA VAL A 246 1.84 48.60 -10.18
C VAL A 246 1.26 48.92 -8.82
#